data_AF-A0A0R3KMN0-F1
#
_entry.id   AF-A0A0R3KMN0-F1
#
_cell.length_a   1.000
_cell.length_b   1.000
_cell.length_c   1.000
_cell.angle_alpha   90.00
_cell.angle_beta   90.00
_cell.angle_gamma   90.00
#
_symmetry.space_group_name_H-M   'P 1'
#
loop_
_entity.id
_entity.type
_entity.pdbx_description
1 polymer ?
#
loop_
_entity_poly.entity_id
_entity_poly.type
_entity_poly.pdbx_seq_one_letter_code
_entity_poly.pdbx_strand_id
1 'polypeptide(L)' 'MTGPRVTTPPETGPANRDEKRWLDAASKAALDAALEEGLQETFPASDPVNVTQPPPSKGDRHIKRRR' A
#
# COMPACT_ATOMS: atom_id res chain seq x y z
N MET A 1 5.50 17.34 -25.21
CA MET A 1 4.23 16.59 -25.17
C MET A 1 4.35 15.39 -26.08
N THR A 2 4.70 14.23 -25.55
CA THR A 2 4.84 12.99 -26.32
C THR A 2 3.65 12.11 -25.97
N GLY A 3 2.76 11.87 -26.94
CA GLY A 3 1.58 11.02 -26.76
C GLY A 3 1.94 9.53 -26.65
N PRO A 4 1.02 8.69 -26.16
CA PRO A 4 1.31 7.28 -25.93
C PRO A 4 1.39 6.53 -27.27
N ARG A 5 2.52 5.86 -27.54
CA ARG A 5 2.64 4.90 -28.63
C ARG A 5 1.94 3.60 -28.21
N VAL A 6 0.82 3.28 -28.84
CA VAL A 6 0.16 1.96 -28.71
C VAL A 6 0.91 1.00 -29.63
N THR A 7 1.71 0.10 -29.05
CA THR A 7 2.29 -1.03 -29.78
C THR A 7 1.39 -2.24 -29.56
N THR A 8 0.70 -2.70 -30.61
CA THR A 8 0.00 -3.99 -30.58
C THR A 8 1.03 -5.13 -30.61
N PRO A 9 1.00 -6.10 -29.66
CA PRO A 9 1.91 -7.23 -29.68
C PRO A 9 1.52 -8.24 -30.78
N PRO A 10 2.46 -9.02 -31.33
CA PRO A 10 2.18 -10.05 -32.32
C PRO A 10 1.32 -11.16 -31.72
N GLU A 11 0.33 -11.63 -32.49
CA GLU A 11 -0.54 -12.74 -32.09
C GLU A 11 0.24 -14.05 -32.05
N THR A 12 0.71 -14.43 -30.86
CA THR A 12 1.18 -15.79 -30.61
C THR A 12 -0.01 -16.68 -30.26
N GLY A 13 -0.13 -17.83 -30.93
CA GLY A 13 -1.25 -18.78 -30.79
C GLY A 13 -1.48 -19.31 -29.37
N PRO A 14 -2.59 -20.03 -29.14
CA PRO A 14 -3.13 -20.32 -27.80
C PRO A 14 -2.14 -21.00 -26.84
N ALA A 15 -1.30 -21.90 -27.36
CA ALA A 15 -0.30 -22.62 -26.55
C ALA A 15 0.72 -21.69 -25.87
N ASN A 16 1.13 -20.61 -26.55
CA ASN A 16 2.13 -19.68 -26.00
C ASN A 16 1.51 -18.69 -25.00
N ARG A 17 0.20 -18.40 -25.16
CA ARG A 17 -0.50 -17.44 -24.30
C ARG A 17 -0.73 -17.99 -22.90
N ASP A 18 -1.07 -19.27 -22.78
CA ASP A 18 -1.29 -19.92 -21.49
C ASP A 18 0.04 -20.10 -20.75
N GLU A 19 1.09 -20.55 -21.43
CA GLU A 19 2.43 -20.65 -20.86
C GLU A 19 2.95 -19.28 -20.38
N LYS A 20 2.78 -18.23 -21.19
CA LYS A 20 3.09 -16.85 -20.77
C LYS A 20 2.30 -16.43 -19.54
N ARG A 21 0.98 -16.70 -19.50
CA ARG A 21 0.14 -16.35 -18.34
C ARG A 21 0.59 -17.05 -17.07
N TRP A 22 1.00 -18.31 -17.17
CA TRP A 22 1.55 -19.07 -16.05
C TRP A 22 2.88 -18.48 -15.56
N LEU A 23 3.78 -18.11 -16.48
CA LEU A 23 5.04 -17.47 -16.16
C LEU A 23 4.83 -16.09 -15.51
N ASP A 24 3.91 -15.30 -16.05
CA ASP A 24 3.51 -14.00 -15.51
C ASP A 24 2.88 -14.14 -14.11
N ALA A 25 2.03 -15.15 -13.90
CA ALA A 25 1.41 -15.43 -12.62
C ALA A 25 2.43 -15.85 -11.56
N ALA A 26 3.39 -16.70 -11.94
CA ALA A 26 4.48 -17.13 -11.06
C ALA A 26 5.38 -15.94 -10.67
N SER A 27 5.70 -15.06 -11.62
CA SER A 27 6.46 -13.84 -11.34
C SER A 27 5.71 -12.88 -10.41
N LYS A 28 4.40 -12.70 -10.63
CA LYS A 28 3.57 -11.88 -9.75
C LYS A 28 3.54 -12.43 -8.33
N ALA A 29 3.36 -13.74 -8.17
CA ALA A 29 3.31 -14.37 -6.85
C ALA A 29 4.63 -14.19 -6.07
N ALA A 30 5.78 -14.29 -6.76
CA ALA A 30 7.08 -14.04 -6.14
C ALA A 30 7.24 -12.57 -5.71
N LEU A 31 6.77 -11.62 -6.52
CA LEU A 31 6.81 -10.21 -6.19
C LEU A 31 5.89 -9.86 -5.00
N ASP A 32 4.68 -10.40 -4.99
CA ASP A 32 3.72 -10.19 -3.89
C ASP A 32 4.30 -10.70 -2.56
N ALA A 33 4.97 -11.86 -2.56
CA ALA A 33 5.62 -12.42 -1.37
C ALA A 33 6.75 -11.52 -0.83
N ALA A 34 7.60 -10.99 -1.71
CA ALA A 34 8.69 -10.10 -1.32
C ALA A 34 8.18 -8.74 -0.77
N LEU A 35 7.07 -8.24 -1.32
CA LEU A 35 6.43 -7.02 -0.84
C LEU A 35 5.82 -7.22 0.56
N GLU A 36 5.15 -8.36 0.78
CA GLU A 36 4.56 -8.72 2.07
C GLU A 36 5.63 -8.88 3.16
N GLU A 37 6.72 -9.59 2.88
CA GLU A 37 7.87 -9.74 3.80
C GLU A 37 8.43 -8.37 4.21
N GLY A 38 8.65 -7.47 3.25
CA GLY A 38 9.14 -6.11 3.54
C GLY A 38 8.15 -5.26 4.33
N LEU A 39 6.84 -5.52 4.24
CA LEU A 39 5.79 -4.77 4.93
C LEU A 39 5.62 -5.20 6.39
N GLN A 40 5.90 -6.47 6.71
CA GLN A 40 5.72 -7.03 8.05
C GLN A 40 6.65 -6.41 9.10
N GLU A 41 7.83 -5.96 8.70
CA GLU A 41 8.84 -5.40 9.62
C GLU A 41 8.94 -3.86 9.57
N THR A 42 8.28 -3.20 8.61
CA THR A 42 8.45 -1.76 8.39
C THR A 42 7.54 -0.88 9.24
N PHE A 43 6.49 -1.46 9.84
CA PHE A 43 5.59 -0.70 10.68
C PHE A 43 5.74 -1.13 12.14
N PRO A 44 6.31 -0.28 13.03
CA PRO A 44 6.02 -0.44 14.44
C PRO A 44 4.50 -0.46 14.60
N ALA A 45 3.97 -1.37 15.42
CA ALA A 45 2.55 -1.40 15.77
C ALA A 45 2.13 0.03 16.08
N SER A 46 1.34 0.63 15.18
CA SER A 46 1.03 2.07 15.09
C SER A 46 1.53 2.85 16.30
N ASP A 47 2.69 3.51 16.16
CA ASP A 47 3.38 4.28 17.22
C ASP A 47 2.38 4.74 18.28
N PRO A 48 2.48 4.26 19.55
CA PRO A 48 1.40 4.39 20.52
C PRO A 48 0.82 5.79 20.52
N VAL A 49 -0.52 5.87 20.50
CA VAL A 49 -1.23 7.15 20.60
C VAL A 49 -0.63 7.93 21.75
N ASN A 50 -0.10 9.13 21.46
CA ASN A 50 0.39 10.04 22.49
C ASN A 50 -0.77 10.38 23.44
N VAL A 51 -0.83 9.70 24.60
CA VAL A 51 -1.90 9.84 25.61
C VAL A 51 -1.73 11.10 26.45
N THR A 52 -0.63 11.82 26.28
CA THR A 52 -0.41 13.08 26.97
C THR A 52 -1.28 14.16 26.33
N GLN A 53 -2.42 14.45 26.95
CA GLN A 53 -3.12 15.69 26.64
C GLN A 53 -2.18 16.85 26.97
N PRO A 54 -1.93 17.77 26.02
CA PRO A 54 -1.26 19.01 26.35
C PRO A 54 -2.06 19.73 27.45
N PRO A 55 -1.39 20.49 28.34
CA PRO A 55 -2.08 21.21 29.39
C PRO A 55 -3.20 22.08 28.79
N PRO A 56 -4.35 22.20 29.50
CA PRO A 56 -5.50 22.92 29.00
C PRO A 56 -5.10 24.32 28.54
N SER A 57 -5.51 24.66 27.32
CA SER A 57 -5.24 25.93 26.69
C SER A 57 -6.08 27.05 27.34
N LYS A 58 -5.76 28.31 27.03
CA LYS A 58 -6.57 29.45 27.47
C LYS A 58 -8.03 29.36 26.99
N GLY A 59 -8.28 28.67 25.87
CA GLY A 59 -9.62 28.39 25.36
C GLY A 59 -10.40 27.44 26.26
N ASP A 60 -9.76 26.49 26.93
CA ASP A 60 -10.46 25.49 27.75
C ASP A 60 -11.05 26.06 29.05
N ARG A 61 -10.71 27.31 29.39
CA ARG A 61 -11.14 28.00 30.62
C ARG A 61 -12.64 28.26 30.71
N HIS A 62 -13.38 28.23 29.60
CA HIS A 62 -14.82 28.50 29.59
C HIS A 62 -15.69 27.24 29.85
N ILE A 63 -15.09 26.05 29.89
CA ILE A 63 -15.82 24.79 30.07
C ILE A 63 -16.02 24.54 31.58
N LYS A 64 -17.26 24.70 32.08
CA LYS A 64 -17.61 24.33 33.45
C LYS A 64 -17.72 22.81 33.56
N ARG A 65 -16.66 22.12 34.01
CA ARG A 65 -16.76 20.70 34.39
C ARG A 65 -17.65 20.59 35.63
N ARG A 66 -18.82 19.96 35.49
CA ARG A 66 -19.60 19.51 36.65
C ARG A 66 -18.90 18.28 37.26
N ARG A 67 -18.85 18.26 38.60
CA ARG A 67 -18.34 17.13 39.39
C ARG A 67 -19.34 15.99 39.40
#